data_AF-A0A166Q876-F1
#
_entry.id   AF-A0A166Q876-F1
#
_cell.length_a   1.000
_cell.length_b   1.000
_cell.length_c   1.000
_cell.angle_alpha   90.00
_cell.angle_beta   90.00
_cell.angle_gamma   90.00
#
_symmetry.space_group_name_H-M   'P 1'
#
loop_
_entity.id
_entity.type
_entity.pdbx_description
1 polymer ?
#
loop_
_entity_poly.entity_id
_entity_poly.type
_entity_poly.pdbx_seq_one_letter_code
_entity_poly.pdbx_strand_id
1 'polypeptide(L)' 'MKLNLIALSLLAVLAGCTTAGPYVTNISSDGRNGLNIEKCAVKMNAFMGTVSTSECTSQNVQLSRGN' A
#
# COMPACT_ATOMS: atom_id res chain seq x y z
N MET A 1 26.40 14.30 23.93
CA MET A 1 25.68 14.92 22.79
C MET A 1 25.69 14.06 21.52
N LYS A 2 26.83 13.50 21.08
CA LYS A 2 26.89 12.63 19.87
C LYS A 2 26.00 11.38 19.94
N LEU A 3 25.89 10.73 21.10
CA LEU A 3 25.05 9.54 21.29
C LEU A 3 23.55 9.80 21.03
N ASN A 4 23.07 10.99 21.41
CA ASN A 4 21.65 11.35 21.29
C ASN A 4 21.23 11.58 19.83
N LEU A 5 22.16 12.05 18.98
CA LEU A 5 21.90 12.25 17.55
C LEU A 5 21.79 10.91 16.80
N ILE A 6 22.60 9.92 17.18
CA ILE A 6 22.56 8.57 16.60
C ILE A 6 21.26 7.85 17.01
N ALA A 7 20.84 8.01 18.26
CA ALA A 7 19.57 7.45 18.73
C ALA A 7 18.36 8.05 17.99
N LEU A 8 18.37 9.37 17.75
CA LEU A 8 17.28 10.06 17.06
C LEU A 8 17.17 9.65 15.59
N SER A 9 18.30 9.44 14.90
CA SER A 9 18.28 8.96 13.51
C SER A 9 17.76 7.53 13.41
N LEU A 10 18.09 6.66 14.36
CA LEU A 10 17.60 5.28 14.40
C LEU A 10 16.08 5.21 14.60
N LEU A 11 15.52 6.06 15.47
CA LEU A 11 14.07 6.15 15.67
C LEU A 11 13.33 6.66 14.41
N ALA A 12 13.92 7.58 13.66
CA ALA A 12 13.31 8.11 12.44
C ALA A 12 13.18 7.02 11.34
N VAL A 13 14.14 6.08 11.27
CA VAL A 13 14.11 4.97 10.31
C VAL A 13 12.96 3.98 10.61
N LEU A 14 12.67 3.74 11.89
CA LEU A 14 11.57 2.84 12.31
C LEU A 14 10.18 3.40 11.94
N ALA A 15 10.02 4.71 11.83
CA ALA A 15 8.75 5.33 11.44
C ALA A 15 8.44 5.19 9.94
N GLY A 16 9.47 5.10 9.08
CA GLY A 16 9.32 5.14 7.62
C GLY A 16 8.95 3.81 6.94
N CYS A 17 9.22 2.67 7.57
CA CYS A 17 9.08 1.34 6.94
C CYS A 17 7.73 0.65 7.19
N THR A 18 6.74 1.36 7.72
CA THR A 18 5.47 0.76 8.17
C THR A 18 4.41 0.62 7.07
N THR A 19 4.67 1.13 5.87
CA THR A 19 3.77 1.02 4.72
C THR A 19 4.30 -0.05 3.75
N ALA A 20 3.55 -1.14 3.58
CA ALA A 20 3.82 -2.10 2.52
C ALA A 20 3.16 -1.63 1.21
N GLY A 21 3.83 -1.88 0.09
CA GLY A 21 3.40 -1.45 -1.24
C GLY A 21 2.00 -1.95 -1.63
N PRO A 22 1.38 -1.35 -2.66
CA PRO A 22 0.01 -1.61 -3.04
C PRO A 22 -0.19 -3.05 -3.52
N TYR A 23 -1.17 -3.76 -2.95
CA TYR A 23 -1.58 -5.10 -3.33
C TYR A 23 -3.01 -5.08 -3.86
N VAL A 24 -3.36 -6.05 -4.71
CA VAL A 24 -4.70 -6.15 -5.29
C VAL A 24 -5.69 -6.57 -4.19
N THR A 25 -6.65 -5.70 -3.90
CA THR A 25 -7.72 -5.96 -2.91
C THR A 25 -8.99 -6.47 -3.58
N ASN A 26 -9.27 -6.03 -4.80
CA ASN A 26 -10.47 -6.42 -5.50
C ASN A 26 -10.25 -6.47 -7.02
N ILE A 27 -10.90 -7.43 -7.67
CA ILE A 27 -11.01 -7.54 -9.12
C ILE A 27 -12.49 -7.72 -9.43
N SER A 28 -13.05 -6.76 -10.15
CA SER A 28 -14.46 -6.78 -10.55
C SER A 28 -14.59 -6.52 -12.04
N SER A 29 -15.66 -7.01 -12.66
CA SER A 29 -15.94 -6.70 -14.06
C SER A 29 -16.49 -5.28 -14.18
N ASP A 30 -16.04 -4.56 -15.20
CA ASP A 30 -16.57 -3.23 -15.52
C ASP A 30 -17.85 -3.27 -16.39
N GLY A 31 -18.33 -4.48 -16.75
CA GLY A 31 -19.50 -4.69 -17.61
C GLY A 31 -19.29 -4.39 -19.09
N ARG A 32 -18.07 -3.99 -19.51
CA ARG A 32 -17.72 -3.56 -20.87
C ARG A 32 -16.43 -4.21 -21.38
N ASN A 33 -16.26 -5.50 -21.07
CA ASN A 33 -15.07 -6.29 -21.44
C ASN A 33 -13.75 -5.69 -20.88
N GLY A 34 -13.82 -5.12 -19.69
CA GLY A 34 -12.67 -4.73 -18.88
C GLY A 34 -12.81 -5.20 -17.44
N LEU A 35 -11.76 -4.95 -16.67
CA LEU A 35 -11.65 -5.26 -15.26
C LEU A 35 -11.37 -3.98 -14.49
N ASN A 36 -12.10 -3.79 -13.41
CA ASN A 36 -11.78 -2.82 -12.39
C ASN A 36 -10.92 -3.49 -11.32
N ILE A 37 -9.65 -3.09 -11.26
CA ILE A 37 -8.67 -3.60 -10.31
C ILE A 37 -8.48 -2.55 -9.22
N GLU A 38 -8.82 -2.92 -8.00
CA GLU A 38 -8.55 -2.13 -6.81
C GLU A 38 -7.24 -2.57 -6.18
N LYS A 39 -6.39 -1.61 -5.86
CA LYS A 39 -5.14 -1.82 -5.14
C LYS A 39 -5.07 -0.90 -3.93
N CYS A 40 -4.81 -1.46 -2.76
CA CYS A 40 -4.60 -0.70 -1.54
C CYS A 40 -3.21 -0.96 -0.98
N ALA A 41 -2.65 0.02 -0.27
CA ALA A 41 -1.46 -0.17 0.55
C ALA A 41 -1.86 -0.66 1.96
N VAL A 42 -0.96 -1.41 2.60
CA VAL A 42 -1.11 -1.74 4.01
C VAL A 42 -0.32 -0.74 4.83
N LYS A 43 -0.99 -0.08 5.78
CA LYS A 43 -0.36 0.78 6.77
C LYS A 43 -0.38 0.08 8.13
N MET A 44 0.81 -0.24 8.63
CA MET A 44 1.00 -0.76 9.97
C MET A 44 1.18 0.40 10.95
N ASN A 45 0.25 0.56 11.89
CA ASN A 45 0.48 1.44 13.02
C ASN A 45 1.26 0.67 14.09
N ALA A 46 2.58 0.81 14.10
CA ALA A 46 3.45 0.11 15.05
C ALA A 46 3.21 0.52 16.51
N PHE A 47 2.66 1.72 16.77
CA PHE A 47 2.33 2.17 18.12
C PHE A 47 1.07 1.49 18.66
N MET A 48 0.04 1.35 17.82
CA MET A 48 -1.22 0.69 18.19
C MET A 48 -1.22 -0.83 17.92
N GLY A 49 -0.19 -1.36 17.26
CA GLY A 49 -0.15 -2.75 16.82
C GLY A 49 -1.23 -3.11 15.79
N THR A 50 -1.80 -2.12 15.11
CA THR A 50 -2.90 -2.32 14.17
C THR A 50 -2.43 -2.30 12.73
N VAL A 51 -3.00 -3.19 11.92
CA VAL A 51 -2.78 -3.25 10.48
C VAL A 51 -4.05 -2.73 9.81
N SER A 52 -3.90 -1.72 8.95
CA SER A 52 -5.02 -1.07 8.26
C SER A 52 -4.77 -1.01 6.76
N THR A 53 -5.84 -1.06 5.98
CA THR A 53 -5.80 -0.82 4.55
C THR A 53 -5.98 0.67 4.28
N SER A 54 -5.11 1.25 3.47
CA SER A 54 -5.11 2.68 3.15
C SER A 54 -4.62 2.90 1.72
N GLU A 55 -4.71 4.13 1.20
CA GLU A 55 -4.18 4.47 -0.14
C GLU A 55 -4.76 3.56 -1.24
N CYS A 56 -6.07 3.35 -1.21
CA CYS A 56 -6.77 2.54 -2.21
C CYS A 56 -6.91 3.32 -3.53
N THR A 57 -6.49 2.68 -4.62
CA THR A 57 -6.59 3.20 -5.98
C THR A 57 -7.32 2.18 -6.84
N SER A 58 -8.13 2.67 -7.77
CA SER A 58 -8.88 1.81 -8.69
C SER A 58 -8.43 2.11 -10.12
N GLN A 59 -8.09 1.06 -10.85
CA GLN A 59 -7.64 1.14 -12.24
C GLN A 59 -8.54 0.26 -13.10
N ASN A 60 -9.04 0.84 -14.19
CA ASN A 60 -9.75 0.09 -15.22
C ASN A 60 -8.75 -0.41 -16.27
N VAL A 61 -8.87 -1.69 -16.61
CA VAL A 61 -8.04 -2.36 -17.61
C VAL A 61 -8.96 -2.96 -18.67
N GLN A 62 -8.83 -2.53 -19.92
CA GLN A 62 -9.55 -3.14 -21.03
C GLN A 62 -8.90 -4.45 -21.43
N LEU A 63 -9.70 -5.50 -21.59
CA LEU A 63 -9.20 -6.79 -22.05
C LEU A 63 -9.32 -6.87 -23.56
N SER A 64 -8.20 -7.00 -24.26
CA SER A 64 -8.19 -7.41 -25.67
C SER A 64 -7.78 -8.87 -25.77
N ARG A 65 -8.53 -9.67 -26.53
CA ARG A 65 -8.09 -11.04 -26.87
C ARG A 65 -6.97 -10.94 -27.90
N GLY A 66 -5.74 -11.27 -27.49
CA GLY A 66 -4.66 -11.55 -28.43
C GLY A 66 -4.95 -12.87 -29.15
N ASN A 67 -4.93 -12.85 -30.48
CA ASN A 67 -5.14 -14.02 -31.34
C ASN A 67 -3.80 -14.67 -31.66
#